data_AF-A0A1N7STZ5-F1
#
_entry.id   AF-A0A1N7STZ5-F1
#
_cell.length_a   1.000
_cell.length_b   1.000
_cell.length_c   1.000
_cell.angle_alpha   90.00
_cell.angle_beta   90.00
_cell.angle_gamma   90.00
#
_symmetry.space_group_name_H-M   'P 1'
#
loop_
_entity.id
_entity.type
_entity.pdbx_description
1 polymer ?
#
loop_
_entity_poly.entity_id
_entity_poly.type
_entity_poly.pdbx_seq_one_letter_code
_entity_poly.pdbx_strand_id
1 'polypeptide(L)'
;MKNPGTTMEFRFTEAPSSRILHEASYRVFDERVDFCLALDKICVLVRRLVRQDGATFSQVLEAESESLFELATADLYEQRLESCYSILSRKCEAAAADADRSTPQVIDPGDAIDSLNGCVGEGELLARVRAIVHRLGATQFTYQWLRFDGVSPTSGDLVEARYLVGCRPAWMQQYIARLWYMNDPYVTYARTNIAPALKSHVAVHRADHWLYAEAQAHGFSNTLVAPVHHHGHGMIGLLQVGNDIGGIDGERLLWGHRRHFRALSSELLDWYTEQVRRQAVSEFQLTESETGVLRTLRDGGQAKHIADQLSVSIHTVYKSVFPSINKKLGAGRITEAVQIAGGYGLLD
;
A
#
# COMPACT_ATOMS: atom_id res chain seq x y z
N MET A 1 29.69 12.20 0.06
CA MET A 1 28.58 12.27 -0.92
C MET A 1 27.30 11.97 -0.17
N LYS A 2 26.41 12.97 -0.01
CA LYS A 2 25.08 12.78 0.59
C LYS A 2 24.12 12.37 -0.53
N ASN A 3 23.37 11.28 -0.35
CA ASN A 3 22.28 10.90 -1.24
C ASN A 3 21.25 12.04 -1.32
N PRO A 4 20.97 12.61 -2.51
CA PRO A 4 19.80 13.45 -2.72
C PRO A 4 18.66 12.52 -3.13
N GLY A 5 17.71 12.34 -2.23
CA GLY A 5 16.62 11.39 -2.40
C GLY A 5 16.13 10.93 -1.05
N THR A 6 15.73 11.87 -0.19
CA THR A 6 14.87 11.54 0.94
C THR A 6 13.51 11.25 0.33
N THR A 7 13.32 10.03 -0.20
CA THR A 7 11.98 9.47 -0.39
C THR A 7 11.32 9.62 0.97
N MET A 8 10.18 10.29 1.03
CA MET A 8 9.39 10.41 2.26
C MET A 8 9.31 9.00 2.84
N GLU A 9 9.89 8.80 4.02
CA GLU A 9 9.73 7.52 4.68
C GLU A 9 8.26 7.48 5.07
N PHE A 10 7.44 6.79 4.26
CA PHE A 10 6.08 6.47 4.62
C PHE A 10 6.13 5.70 5.94
N ARG A 11 5.93 6.46 7.01
CA ARG A 11 5.64 5.94 8.33
C ARG A 11 4.24 5.36 8.26
N PHE A 12 3.97 4.44 9.18
CA PHE A 12 2.66 3.89 9.43
C PHE A 12 1.60 5.00 9.26
N THR A 13 0.51 4.71 8.54
CA THR A 13 -0.61 5.64 8.42
C THR A 13 -1.33 5.63 9.76
N GLU A 14 -0.76 6.33 10.74
CA GLU A 14 -1.16 6.26 12.14
C GLU A 14 -2.51 6.92 12.29
N ALA A 15 -3.49 6.16 12.77
CA ALA A 15 -4.66 6.79 13.33
C ALA A 15 -4.19 7.67 14.51
N PRO A 16 -4.68 8.91 14.67
CA PRO A 16 -4.35 9.77 15.81
C PRO A 16 -4.64 9.13 17.19
N SER A 17 -5.49 8.09 17.23
CA SER A 17 -5.83 7.31 18.42
C SER A 17 -5.04 6.00 18.57
N SER A 18 -4.18 5.64 17.62
CA SER A 18 -3.41 4.40 17.67
C SER A 18 -2.32 4.47 18.74
N ARG A 19 -2.22 3.44 19.58
CA ARG A 19 -1.17 3.31 20.60
C ARG A 19 -0.04 2.45 20.04
N ILE A 20 1.11 3.06 19.74
CA ILE A 20 2.31 2.32 19.37
C ILE A 20 2.74 1.44 20.56
N LEU A 21 2.77 0.13 20.33
CA LEU A 21 3.19 -0.87 21.32
C LEU A 21 4.69 -1.19 21.19
N HIS A 22 5.21 -1.19 19.97
CA HIS A 22 6.61 -1.47 19.66
C HIS A 22 7.02 -0.87 18.33
N GLU A 23 8.21 -0.29 18.28
CA GLU A 23 8.90 0.03 17.04
C GLU A 23 10.33 -0.49 17.12
N ALA A 24 10.79 -1.07 16.03
CA ALA A 24 12.17 -1.54 15.91
C ALA A 24 12.64 -1.50 14.46
N SER A 25 13.94 -1.26 14.28
CA SER A 25 14.59 -1.30 12.98
C SER A 25 15.85 -2.14 13.08
N TYR A 26 15.98 -3.10 12.17
CA TYR A 26 17.10 -4.02 12.11
C TYR A 26 17.78 -3.91 10.75
N ARG A 27 19.11 -3.81 10.75
CA ARG A 27 19.89 -4.02 9.53
C ARG A 27 20.23 -5.50 9.42
N VAL A 28 19.86 -6.09 8.29
CA VAL A 28 20.14 -7.48 7.97
C VAL A 28 20.88 -7.50 6.64
N PHE A 29 22.19 -7.74 6.70
CA PHE A 29 23.09 -7.56 5.56
C PHE A 29 23.00 -6.12 5.00
N ASP A 30 22.74 -5.97 3.71
CA ASP A 30 22.55 -4.69 3.03
C ASP A 30 21.08 -4.22 2.99
N GLU A 31 20.18 -4.94 3.66
CA GLU A 31 18.76 -4.63 3.74
C GLU A 31 18.38 -4.10 5.14
N ARG A 32 17.26 -3.39 5.23
CA ARG A 32 16.68 -2.89 6.48
C ARG A 32 15.28 -3.47 6.67
N VAL A 33 15.01 -4.00 7.85
CA VAL A 33 13.68 -4.47 8.26
C VAL A 33 13.17 -3.60 9.39
N ASP A 34 12.06 -2.92 9.14
CA ASP A 34 11.38 -2.07 10.11
C ASP A 34 10.10 -2.74 10.58
N PHE A 35 9.82 -2.67 11.87
CA PHE A 35 8.62 -3.19 12.53
C PHE A 35 7.94 -2.04 13.28
N CYS A 36 6.63 -1.90 13.07
CA CYS A 36 5.78 -1.06 13.90
C CYS A 36 4.55 -1.88 14.30
N LEU A 37 4.40 -2.11 15.60
CA LEU A 37 3.25 -2.76 16.22
C LEU A 37 2.41 -1.69 16.90
N ALA A 38 1.15 -1.56 16.50
CA ALA A 38 0.23 -0.59 17.04
C ALA A 38 -1.08 -1.26 17.47
N LEU A 39 -1.71 -0.70 18.52
CA LEU A 39 -3.05 -1.05 18.93
C LEU A 39 -4.01 0.05 18.46
N ASP A 40 -4.93 -0.32 17.58
CA ASP A 40 -6.07 0.50 17.15
C ASP A 40 -7.37 -0.22 17.56
N LYS A 41 -8.27 -0.57 16.63
CA LYS A 41 -9.38 -1.51 16.86
C LYS A 41 -8.89 -2.94 17.07
N ILE A 42 -7.79 -3.29 16.42
CA ILE A 42 -7.09 -4.56 16.50
C ILE A 42 -5.59 -4.30 16.69
N CYS A 43 -4.85 -5.32 17.11
CA CYS A 43 -3.40 -5.26 17.10
C CYS A 43 -2.91 -5.39 15.66
N VAL A 44 -2.16 -4.41 15.15
CA VAL A 44 -1.68 -4.38 13.77
C VAL A 44 -0.16 -4.34 13.75
N LEU A 45 0.41 -5.21 12.94
CA LEU A 45 1.83 -5.17 12.62
C LEU A 45 2.03 -4.63 11.21
N VAL A 46 2.88 -3.61 11.11
CA VAL A 46 3.51 -3.21 9.86
C VAL A 46 4.94 -3.70 9.86
N ARG A 47 5.25 -4.62 8.94
CA ARG A 47 6.62 -5.07 8.66
C ARG A 47 7.06 -4.52 7.31
N ARG A 48 8.09 -3.70 7.29
CA ARG A 48 8.66 -3.10 6.08
C ARG A 48 10.05 -3.65 5.81
N LEU A 49 10.27 -4.12 4.59
CA LEU A 49 11.57 -4.47 4.06
C LEU A 49 12.03 -3.36 3.11
N VAL A 50 13.21 -2.80 3.35
CA VAL A 50 13.92 -1.89 2.43
C VAL A 50 15.11 -2.65 1.87
N ARG A 51 15.08 -2.89 0.56
CA ARG A 51 16.14 -3.61 -0.15
C ARG A 51 17.32 -2.69 -0.45
N GLN A 52 18.43 -3.29 -0.86
CA GLN A 52 19.66 -2.57 -1.21
C GLN A 52 19.45 -1.56 -2.36
N ASP A 53 18.57 -1.87 -3.31
CA ASP A 53 18.20 -1.02 -4.44
C ASP A 53 17.24 0.13 -4.05
N GLY A 54 16.83 0.19 -2.78
CA GLY A 54 15.88 1.16 -2.25
C GLY A 54 14.42 0.78 -2.45
N ALA A 55 14.11 -0.35 -3.12
CA ALA A 55 12.73 -0.83 -3.24
C ALA A 55 12.17 -1.21 -1.87
N THR A 56 10.93 -0.81 -1.60
CA THR A 56 10.31 -1.02 -0.28
C THR A 56 9.08 -1.91 -0.35
N PHE A 57 8.99 -2.88 0.55
CA PHE A 57 7.90 -3.84 0.65
C PHE A 57 7.31 -3.80 2.06
N SER A 58 6.10 -3.29 2.20
CA SER A 58 5.42 -3.16 3.50
C SER A 58 4.24 -4.12 3.58
N GLN A 59 4.15 -4.90 4.66
CA GLN A 59 3.03 -5.79 4.94
C GLN A 59 2.29 -5.27 6.16
N VAL A 60 0.99 -5.01 6.01
CA VAL A 60 0.08 -4.60 7.07
C VAL A 60 -0.82 -5.79 7.39
N LEU A 61 -0.69 -6.33 8.60
CA LEU A 61 -1.40 -7.54 9.00
C LEU A 61 -1.87 -7.46 10.45
N GLU A 62 -2.87 -8.27 10.75
CA GLU A 62 -3.42 -8.43 12.09
C GLU A 62 -2.46 -9.28 12.93
N ALA A 63 -2.00 -8.72 14.04
CA ALA A 63 -0.96 -9.28 14.88
C ALA A 63 -1.56 -10.14 15.99
N GLU A 64 -1.91 -11.36 15.63
CA GLU A 64 -2.29 -12.43 16.57
C GLU A 64 -1.17 -13.46 16.73
N SER A 65 -1.21 -14.26 17.79
CA SER A 65 -0.18 -15.25 18.10
C SER A 65 0.09 -16.20 16.93
N GLU A 66 -0.95 -16.75 16.30
CA GLU A 66 -0.82 -17.63 15.12
C GLU A 66 -0.24 -16.88 13.91
N SER A 67 -0.78 -15.70 13.62
CA SER A 67 -0.33 -14.87 12.50
C SER A 67 1.14 -14.46 12.62
N LEU A 68 1.60 -14.11 13.83
CA LEU A 68 3.00 -13.77 14.11
C LEU A 68 3.92 -14.98 14.00
N PHE A 69 3.46 -16.15 14.45
CA PHE A 69 4.22 -17.39 14.30
C PHE A 69 4.38 -17.77 12.82
N GLU A 70 3.30 -17.72 12.03
CA GLU A 70 3.37 -17.95 10.58
C GLU A 70 4.26 -16.94 9.87
N LEU A 71 4.19 -15.67 10.27
CA LEU A 71 5.05 -14.61 9.73
C LEU A 71 6.52 -14.88 10.04
N ALA A 72 6.85 -15.22 11.29
CA ALA A 72 8.21 -15.44 11.74
C ALA A 72 8.85 -16.65 11.04
N THR A 73 8.12 -17.78 10.99
CA THR A 73 8.61 -19.03 10.38
C THR A 73 8.77 -18.95 8.86
N ALA A 74 8.03 -18.06 8.20
CA ALA A 74 8.17 -17.81 6.77
C ALA A 74 9.17 -16.69 6.42
N ASP A 75 9.72 -15.98 7.42
CA ASP A 75 10.64 -14.87 7.20
C ASP A 75 12.05 -15.39 6.84
N LEU A 76 12.60 -14.93 5.72
CA LEU A 76 13.99 -15.20 5.32
C LEU A 76 15.02 -14.83 6.39
N TYR A 77 14.68 -13.91 7.29
CA TYR A 77 15.55 -13.39 8.34
C TYR A 77 15.16 -13.87 9.74
N GLU A 78 14.32 -14.91 9.86
CA GLU A 78 13.83 -15.47 11.13
C GLU A 78 14.90 -15.51 12.23
N GLN A 79 16.04 -16.17 11.98
CA GLN A 79 17.10 -16.33 12.98
C GLN A 79 17.67 -15.00 13.51
N ARG A 80 17.72 -13.96 12.67
CA ARG A 80 18.22 -12.63 13.07
C ARG A 80 17.14 -11.78 13.72
N LEU A 81 15.87 -12.11 13.51
CA LEU A 81 14.71 -11.35 13.97
C LEU A 81 13.93 -12.07 15.09
N GLU A 82 14.37 -13.27 15.52
CA GLU A 82 13.74 -14.11 16.55
C GLU A 82 13.43 -13.32 17.83
N SER A 83 14.40 -12.53 18.30
CA SER A 83 14.23 -11.68 19.48
C SER A 83 13.12 -10.62 19.29
N CYS A 84 13.00 -10.06 18.10
CA CYS A 84 11.94 -9.11 17.76
C CYS A 84 10.59 -9.82 17.75
N TYR A 85 10.47 -10.96 17.06
CA TYR A 85 9.23 -11.74 17.02
C TYR A 85 8.76 -12.19 18.41
N SER A 86 9.70 -12.52 19.30
CA SER A 86 9.40 -12.84 20.70
C SER A 86 8.90 -11.63 21.50
N ILE A 87 9.38 -10.42 21.19
CA ILE A 87 8.88 -9.17 21.80
C ILE A 87 7.49 -8.84 21.25
N LEU A 88 7.31 -8.93 19.93
CA LEU A 88 6.04 -8.67 19.26
C LEU A 88 4.94 -9.59 19.81
N SER A 89 5.20 -10.89 19.90
CA SER A 89 4.23 -11.88 20.40
C SER A 89 3.77 -11.56 21.83
N ARG A 90 4.72 -11.31 22.74
CA ARG A 90 4.40 -10.94 24.14
C ARG A 90 3.58 -9.65 24.23
N LYS A 91 3.90 -8.64 23.41
CA LYS A 91 3.16 -7.37 23.40
C LYS A 91 1.75 -7.51 22.84
N CYS A 92 1.57 -8.35 21.82
CA CYS A 92 0.26 -8.65 21.25
C CYS A 92 -0.61 -9.42 22.24
N GLU A 93 -0.06 -10.42 22.92
CA GLU A 93 -0.77 -11.17 23.97
C GLU A 93 -1.24 -10.26 25.10
N ALA A 94 -0.37 -9.34 25.56
CA ALA A 94 -0.74 -8.35 26.56
C ALA A 94 -1.85 -7.40 26.08
N ALA A 95 -1.79 -6.95 24.82
CA ALA A 95 -2.81 -6.06 24.25
C ALA A 95 -4.15 -6.76 23.99
N ALA A 96 -4.14 -8.03 23.62
CA ALA A 96 -5.36 -8.82 23.37
C ALA A 96 -6.18 -9.06 24.64
N ALA A 97 -5.54 -9.08 25.81
CA ALA A 97 -6.23 -9.18 27.11
C ALA A 97 -7.06 -7.92 27.44
N ASP A 98 -6.71 -6.78 26.85
CA ASP A 98 -7.32 -5.47 27.11
C ASP A 98 -8.37 -5.07 26.04
N ALA A 99 -8.52 -5.86 24.97
CA ALA A 99 -9.33 -5.49 23.81
C ALA A 99 -10.83 -5.78 24.01
N ASP A 100 -11.67 -4.76 23.84
CA ASP A 100 -13.12 -4.89 23.85
C ASP A 100 -13.64 -5.47 22.52
N ARG A 101 -14.17 -6.69 22.55
CA ARG A 101 -14.66 -7.42 21.38
C ARG A 101 -16.09 -7.00 21.05
N SER A 102 -16.23 -5.81 20.47
CA SER A 102 -17.50 -5.40 19.88
C SER A 102 -17.84 -6.28 18.67
N THR A 103 -19.06 -6.82 18.64
CA THR A 103 -19.54 -7.62 17.51
C THR A 103 -19.81 -6.70 16.31
N PRO A 104 -19.37 -7.05 15.08
CA PRO A 104 -19.63 -6.23 13.90
C PRO A 104 -21.14 -6.12 13.62
N GLN A 105 -21.64 -4.91 13.43
CA GLN A 105 -23.02 -4.70 12.97
C GLN A 105 -23.23 -5.26 11.56
N VAL A 106 -24.45 -5.73 11.30
CA VAL A 106 -24.84 -6.20 9.96
C VAL A 106 -25.15 -4.98 9.08
N ILE A 107 -24.15 -4.54 8.30
CA ILE A 107 -24.28 -3.48 7.30
C ILE A 107 -24.32 -4.09 5.89
N ASP A 108 -25.08 -3.52 4.97
CA ASP A 108 -25.06 -3.93 3.55
C ASP A 108 -23.63 -3.80 2.97
N PRO A 109 -23.16 -4.72 2.10
CA PRO A 109 -21.81 -4.63 1.56
C PRO A 109 -21.51 -3.33 0.80
N GLY A 110 -22.50 -2.71 0.15
CA GLY A 110 -22.33 -1.41 -0.51
C GLY A 110 -22.05 -0.31 0.50
N ASP A 111 -22.94 -0.16 1.49
CA ASP A 111 -22.79 0.83 2.57
C ASP A 111 -21.48 0.61 3.36
N ALA A 112 -21.07 -0.65 3.54
CA ALA A 112 -19.82 -0.99 4.21
C ALA A 112 -18.59 -0.53 3.40
N ILE A 113 -18.62 -0.67 2.07
CA ILE A 113 -17.56 -0.20 1.16
C ILE A 113 -17.49 1.33 1.19
N ASP A 114 -18.62 2.03 1.09
CA ASP A 114 -18.67 3.51 1.11
C ASP A 114 -18.15 4.09 2.44
N SER A 115 -18.26 3.32 3.53
CA SER A 115 -17.77 3.73 4.85
C SER A 115 -16.24 3.67 5.01
N LEU A 116 -15.50 3.06 4.07
CA LEU A 116 -14.04 2.85 4.20
C LEU A 116 -13.24 4.15 4.19
N ASN A 117 -13.72 5.20 3.51
CA ASN A 117 -13.09 6.53 3.54
C ASN A 117 -13.04 7.11 4.97
N GLY A 118 -13.96 6.68 5.85
CA GLY A 118 -13.97 7.07 7.26
C GLY A 118 -12.92 6.37 8.12
N CYS A 119 -12.23 5.35 7.62
CA CYS A 119 -11.20 4.63 8.38
C CYS A 119 -10.05 5.56 8.73
N VAL A 120 -9.70 5.61 10.01
CA VAL A 120 -8.68 6.52 10.50
C VAL A 120 -7.27 5.92 10.36
N GLY A 121 -7.16 4.60 10.40
CA GLY A 121 -5.90 3.88 10.25
C GLY A 121 -6.09 2.53 9.57
N GLU A 122 -4.95 1.88 9.29
CA GLU A 122 -4.96 0.64 8.53
C GLU A 122 -5.48 -0.56 9.31
N GLY A 123 -5.50 -0.50 10.64
CA GLY A 123 -6.11 -1.53 11.48
C GLY A 123 -7.62 -1.61 11.32
N GLU A 124 -8.28 -0.47 11.47
CA GLU A 124 -9.70 -0.33 11.17
C GLU A 124 -10.00 -0.72 9.71
N LEU A 125 -9.18 -0.26 8.76
CA LEU A 125 -9.33 -0.63 7.35
C LEU A 125 -9.24 -2.14 7.14
N LEU A 126 -8.19 -2.80 7.67
CA LEU A 126 -7.99 -4.24 7.56
C LEU A 126 -9.19 -5.02 8.09
N ALA A 127 -9.67 -4.66 9.29
CA ALA A 127 -10.81 -5.32 9.92
C ALA A 127 -12.10 -5.18 9.10
N ARG A 128 -12.39 -3.97 8.56
CA ARG A 128 -13.57 -3.74 7.73
C ARG A 128 -13.49 -4.46 6.39
N VAL A 129 -12.34 -4.39 5.70
CA VAL A 129 -12.13 -5.09 4.43
C VAL A 129 -12.30 -6.59 4.62
N ARG A 130 -11.73 -7.17 5.68
CA ARG A 130 -11.91 -8.58 6.03
C ARG A 130 -13.38 -8.95 6.18
N ALA A 131 -14.15 -8.15 6.92
CA ALA A 131 -15.58 -8.37 7.09
C ALA A 131 -16.36 -8.30 5.76
N ILE A 132 -16.04 -7.33 4.88
CA ILE A 132 -16.65 -7.19 3.56
C ILE A 132 -16.33 -8.40 2.68
N VAL A 133 -15.05 -8.78 2.58
CA VAL A 133 -14.56 -9.91 1.77
C VAL A 133 -15.25 -11.21 2.19
N HIS A 134 -15.36 -11.49 3.49
CA HIS A 134 -16.07 -12.66 4.01
C HIS A 134 -17.56 -12.68 3.64
N ARG A 135 -18.25 -11.53 3.74
CA ARG A 135 -19.66 -11.42 3.36
C ARG A 135 -19.88 -11.64 1.86
N LEU A 136 -18.89 -11.33 1.03
CA LEU A 136 -18.93 -11.53 -0.41
C LEU A 136 -18.48 -12.94 -0.84
N GLY A 137 -18.26 -13.87 0.10
CA GLY A 137 -17.97 -15.27 -0.19
C GLY A 137 -16.50 -15.59 -0.47
N ALA A 138 -15.58 -14.68 -0.12
CA ALA A 138 -14.14 -14.93 -0.12
C ALA A 138 -13.64 -15.21 1.31
N THR A 139 -12.59 -16.01 1.45
CA THR A 139 -11.96 -16.34 2.74
C THR A 139 -10.57 -15.74 2.90
N GLN A 140 -9.92 -15.38 1.78
CA GLN A 140 -8.59 -14.79 1.75
C GLN A 140 -8.64 -13.52 0.90
N PHE A 141 -7.85 -12.51 1.27
CA PHE A 141 -7.56 -11.40 0.37
C PHE A 141 -6.15 -10.84 0.56
N THR A 142 -5.65 -10.23 -0.50
CA THR A 142 -4.55 -9.26 -0.42
C THR A 142 -4.97 -8.02 -1.20
N TYR A 143 -4.62 -6.85 -0.67
CA TYR A 143 -4.70 -5.63 -1.44
C TYR A 143 -3.29 -5.06 -1.62
N GLN A 144 -2.91 -4.78 -2.86
CA GLN A 144 -1.57 -4.33 -3.20
C GLN A 144 -1.66 -2.89 -3.73
N TRP A 145 -1.03 -1.94 -3.03
CA TRP A 145 -0.69 -0.64 -3.58
C TRP A 145 0.72 -0.75 -4.17
N LEU A 146 0.81 -0.73 -5.49
CA LEU A 146 2.03 -0.94 -6.25
C LEU A 146 2.41 0.37 -6.94
N ARG A 147 3.58 0.90 -6.61
CA ARG A 147 4.13 2.10 -7.24
C ARG A 147 5.32 1.70 -8.10
N PHE A 148 5.23 2.04 -9.38
CA PHE A 148 6.28 1.85 -10.36
C PHE A 148 7.04 3.16 -10.58
N ASP A 149 8.29 3.08 -11.02
CA ASP A 149 9.01 4.26 -11.47
C ASP A 149 8.43 4.81 -12.79
N GLY A 150 8.62 6.11 -13.01
CA GLY A 150 8.07 6.82 -14.15
C GLY A 150 6.55 7.06 -14.10
N VAL A 151 6.02 7.59 -15.20
CA VAL A 151 4.61 8.03 -15.29
C VAL A 151 3.68 6.87 -15.70
N SER A 152 4.22 5.84 -16.36
CA SER A 152 3.44 4.69 -16.81
C SER A 152 3.80 3.43 -16.03
N PRO A 153 2.83 2.81 -15.34
CA PRO A 153 3.03 1.53 -14.71
C PRO A 153 3.45 0.44 -15.68
N THR A 154 3.24 0.57 -17.00
CA THR A 154 3.47 -0.48 -18.01
C THR A 154 4.94 -0.79 -18.30
N SER A 155 5.85 0.14 -18.03
CA SER A 155 7.27 0.01 -18.36
C SER A 155 8.21 0.23 -17.18
N GLY A 156 7.70 0.76 -16.06
CA GLY A 156 8.51 1.03 -14.89
C GLY A 156 8.83 -0.20 -14.05
N ASP A 157 9.90 -0.10 -13.28
CA ASP A 157 10.29 -1.04 -12.23
C ASP A 157 9.49 -0.76 -10.95
N LEU A 158 9.14 -1.82 -10.21
CA LEU A 158 8.43 -1.69 -8.95
C LEU A 158 9.38 -1.09 -7.89
N VAL A 159 9.06 0.11 -7.42
CA VAL A 159 9.87 0.84 -6.42
C VAL A 159 9.27 0.79 -5.03
N GLU A 160 7.96 0.58 -4.93
CA GLU A 160 7.29 0.42 -3.65
C GLU A 160 6.05 -0.46 -3.78
N ALA A 161 5.91 -1.37 -2.83
CA ALA A 161 4.73 -2.19 -2.67
C ALA A 161 4.27 -2.17 -1.22
N ARG A 162 2.99 -1.88 -1.01
CA ARG A 162 2.33 -1.98 0.28
C ARG A 162 1.19 -2.97 0.18
N TYR A 163 1.12 -3.89 1.12
CA TYR A 163 0.18 -5.00 1.13
C TYR A 163 -0.73 -4.91 2.35
N LEU A 164 -2.04 -4.82 2.15
CA LEU A 164 -3.04 -5.13 3.17
C LEU A 164 -3.26 -6.64 3.17
N VAL A 165 -2.83 -7.31 4.23
CA VAL A 165 -2.74 -8.78 4.28
C VAL A 165 -3.94 -9.35 5.02
N GLY A 166 -4.94 -9.75 4.25
CA GLY A 166 -6.13 -10.45 4.71
C GLY A 166 -6.02 -11.96 4.69
N CYS A 167 -4.86 -12.50 4.36
CA CYS A 167 -4.61 -13.94 4.24
C CYS A 167 -3.57 -14.41 5.27
N ARG A 168 -3.24 -15.71 5.22
CA ARG A 168 -2.13 -16.29 5.98
C ARG A 168 -0.82 -15.51 5.75
N PRO A 169 -0.19 -14.91 6.78
CA PRO A 169 1.00 -14.07 6.59
C PRO A 169 2.19 -14.76 5.91
N ALA A 170 2.31 -16.08 6.10
CA ALA A 170 3.35 -16.87 5.45
C ALA A 170 3.33 -16.77 3.91
N TRP A 171 2.14 -16.64 3.31
CA TRP A 171 1.98 -16.46 1.86
C TRP A 171 2.72 -15.22 1.37
N MET A 172 2.47 -14.08 2.03
CA MET A 172 3.05 -12.80 1.63
C MET A 172 4.55 -12.71 1.88
N GLN A 173 5.04 -13.35 2.96
CA GLN A 173 6.47 -13.50 3.19
C GLN A 173 7.15 -14.25 2.07
N GLN A 174 6.63 -15.43 1.71
CA GLN A 174 7.20 -16.24 0.63
C GLN A 174 7.13 -15.52 -0.72
N TYR A 175 6.02 -14.83 -1.01
CA TYR A 175 5.83 -14.06 -2.23
C TYR A 175 6.89 -12.96 -2.40
N ILE A 176 7.17 -12.19 -1.34
CA ILE A 176 8.21 -11.16 -1.36
C ILE A 176 9.61 -11.79 -1.39
N ALA A 177 9.85 -12.80 -0.56
CA ALA A 177 11.13 -13.51 -0.45
C ALA A 177 11.59 -14.14 -1.77
N ARG A 178 10.65 -14.73 -2.52
CA ARG A 178 10.92 -15.39 -3.80
C ARG A 178 10.82 -14.45 -5.00
N LEU A 179 10.65 -13.15 -4.75
CA LEU A 179 10.51 -12.11 -5.79
C LEU A 179 9.39 -12.42 -6.79
N TRP A 180 8.32 -13.09 -6.35
CA TRP A 180 7.22 -13.54 -7.20
C TRP A 180 6.45 -12.38 -7.83
N TYR A 181 6.49 -11.20 -7.23
CA TYR A 181 5.94 -9.97 -7.83
C TYR A 181 6.56 -9.61 -9.18
N MET A 182 7.80 -10.04 -9.47
CA MET A 182 8.46 -9.72 -10.74
C MET A 182 7.84 -10.46 -11.93
N ASN A 183 7.21 -11.62 -11.69
CA ASN A 183 6.60 -12.45 -12.73
C ASN A 183 5.16 -12.84 -12.41
N ASP A 184 4.50 -12.14 -11.49
CA ASP A 184 3.11 -12.39 -11.14
C ASP A 184 2.20 -12.06 -12.34
N PRO A 185 1.44 -13.04 -12.89
CA PRO A 185 0.47 -12.83 -13.94
C PRO A 185 -0.63 -11.82 -13.56
N TYR A 186 -0.99 -11.73 -12.29
CA TYR A 186 -1.99 -10.78 -11.80
C TYR A 186 -1.45 -9.35 -11.80
N VAL A 187 -0.21 -9.14 -11.36
CA VAL A 187 0.47 -7.84 -11.48
C VAL A 187 0.60 -7.47 -12.96
N THR A 188 1.04 -8.41 -13.80
CA THR A 188 1.17 -8.19 -15.25
C THR A 188 -0.16 -7.79 -15.89
N TYR A 189 -1.24 -8.49 -15.56
CA TYR A 189 -2.60 -8.16 -16.00
C TYR A 189 -3.01 -6.77 -15.52
N ALA A 190 -2.80 -6.48 -14.23
CA ALA A 190 -3.16 -5.21 -13.61
C ALA A 190 -2.43 -4.01 -14.25
N ARG A 191 -1.23 -4.18 -14.81
CA ARG A 191 -0.52 -3.07 -15.49
C ARG A 191 -1.24 -2.50 -16.70
N THR A 192 -2.11 -3.27 -17.34
CA THR A 192 -2.75 -2.89 -18.62
C THR A 192 -4.27 -3.01 -18.61
N ASN A 193 -4.86 -3.57 -17.55
CA ASN A 193 -6.30 -3.84 -17.47
C ASN A 193 -6.89 -3.23 -16.20
N ILE A 194 -8.14 -2.76 -16.30
CA ILE A 194 -8.95 -2.24 -15.18
C ILE A 194 -10.20 -3.11 -14.92
N ALA A 195 -10.43 -4.14 -15.73
CA ALA A 195 -11.57 -5.04 -15.58
C ALA A 195 -11.24 -6.14 -14.57
N PRO A 196 -12.16 -6.50 -13.65
CA PRO A 196 -11.98 -7.67 -12.83
C PRO A 196 -11.82 -8.94 -13.68
N ALA A 197 -10.96 -9.85 -13.26
CA ALA A 197 -10.70 -11.11 -13.93
C ALA A 197 -10.68 -12.27 -12.92
N LEU A 198 -11.17 -13.43 -13.35
CA LEU A 198 -10.97 -14.69 -12.64
C LEU A 198 -9.58 -15.23 -12.94
N LYS A 199 -9.05 -16.08 -12.04
CA LYS A 199 -7.83 -16.85 -12.26
C LYS A 199 -7.83 -17.54 -13.62
N SER A 200 -8.93 -18.18 -13.99
CA SER A 200 -9.12 -18.86 -15.29
C SER A 200 -9.05 -17.94 -16.51
N HIS A 201 -9.20 -16.63 -16.35
CA HIS A 201 -9.15 -15.64 -17.43
C HIS A 201 -7.83 -14.87 -17.50
N VAL A 202 -6.96 -14.97 -16.49
CA VAL A 202 -5.63 -14.36 -16.52
C VAL A 202 -4.67 -15.36 -17.16
N ALA A 203 -4.01 -14.94 -18.25
CA ALA A 203 -3.07 -15.79 -18.96
C ALA A 203 -1.84 -16.07 -18.09
N VAL A 204 -1.75 -17.28 -17.54
CA VAL A 204 -0.53 -17.78 -16.91
C VAL A 204 0.25 -18.56 -17.96
N HIS A 205 1.42 -18.04 -18.36
CA HIS A 205 2.17 -18.54 -19.51
C HIS A 205 2.67 -19.99 -19.38
N ARG A 206 2.66 -20.58 -18.17
CA ARG A 206 3.16 -21.94 -17.93
C ARG A 206 2.30 -22.68 -16.91
N ALA A 207 2.08 -23.97 -17.13
CA ALA A 207 1.28 -24.83 -16.24
C ALA A 207 1.99 -25.17 -14.92
N ASP A 208 3.32 -25.07 -14.88
CA ASP A 208 4.17 -25.29 -13.69
C ASP A 208 4.41 -24.02 -12.88
N HIS A 209 3.70 -22.93 -13.19
CA HIS A 209 3.87 -21.67 -12.50
C HIS A 209 3.53 -21.82 -11.00
N TRP A 210 4.39 -21.26 -10.13
CA TRP A 210 4.25 -21.33 -8.67
C TRP A 210 2.83 -20.96 -8.19
N LEU A 211 2.20 -20.00 -8.87
CA LEU A 211 0.84 -19.52 -8.58
C LEU A 211 -0.21 -20.64 -8.55
N TYR A 212 -0.06 -21.70 -9.33
CA TYR A 212 -1.05 -22.78 -9.35
C TYR A 212 -1.02 -23.63 -8.09
N ALA A 213 0.15 -24.07 -7.66
CA ALA A 213 0.31 -24.95 -6.50
C ALA A 213 0.36 -24.18 -5.19
N GLU A 214 1.19 -23.12 -5.14
CA GLU A 214 1.50 -22.42 -3.89
C GLU A 214 0.31 -21.55 -3.46
N ALA A 215 -0.30 -20.78 -4.38
CA ALA A 215 -1.44 -19.94 -4.00
C ALA A 215 -2.64 -20.79 -3.52
N GLN A 216 -2.85 -21.96 -4.13
CA GLN A 216 -3.87 -22.91 -3.70
C GLN A 216 -3.63 -23.41 -2.26
N ALA A 217 -2.38 -23.76 -1.92
CA ALA A 217 -2.01 -24.18 -0.57
C ALA A 217 -2.27 -23.10 0.51
N HIS A 218 -2.36 -21.84 0.10
CA HIS A 218 -2.66 -20.69 0.95
C HIS A 218 -4.12 -20.19 0.84
N GLY A 219 -5.04 -21.00 0.29
CA GLY A 219 -6.47 -20.70 0.26
C GLY A 219 -6.95 -19.88 -0.94
N PHE A 220 -6.08 -19.64 -1.93
CA PHE A 220 -6.44 -19.04 -3.22
C PHE A 220 -6.72 -20.12 -4.27
N SER A 221 -7.59 -21.08 -3.95
CA SER A 221 -7.99 -22.14 -4.89
C SER A 221 -8.69 -21.53 -6.10
N ASN A 222 -9.73 -20.75 -5.84
CA ASN A 222 -10.30 -19.80 -6.80
C ASN A 222 -9.79 -18.41 -6.49
N THR A 223 -9.68 -17.57 -7.51
CA THR A 223 -9.22 -16.20 -7.33
C THR A 223 -9.95 -15.27 -8.28
N LEU A 224 -10.32 -14.11 -7.76
CA LEU A 224 -10.70 -12.95 -8.55
C LEU A 224 -9.70 -11.83 -8.25
N VAL A 225 -9.24 -11.18 -9.30
CA VAL A 225 -8.45 -9.95 -9.21
C VAL A 225 -9.26 -8.78 -9.71
N ALA A 226 -9.18 -7.65 -9.03
CA ALA A 226 -9.80 -6.39 -9.41
C ALA A 226 -8.73 -5.29 -9.38
N PRO A 227 -8.16 -4.93 -10.54
CA PRO A 227 -7.20 -3.84 -10.63
C PRO A 227 -7.89 -2.48 -10.72
N VAL A 228 -7.26 -1.45 -10.16
CA VAL A 228 -7.64 -0.03 -10.27
C VAL A 228 -6.39 0.79 -10.49
N HIS A 229 -6.48 1.79 -11.37
CA HIS A 229 -5.37 2.69 -11.68
C HIS A 229 -5.62 4.05 -11.07
N HIS A 230 -4.58 4.66 -10.52
CA HIS A 230 -4.60 6.07 -10.18
C HIS A 230 -3.89 6.85 -11.30
N HIS A 231 -4.58 7.82 -11.90
CA HIS A 231 -4.03 8.58 -13.02
C HIS A 231 -2.88 9.47 -12.57
N GLY A 232 -1.75 9.44 -13.27
CA GLY A 232 -0.66 10.43 -13.12
C GLY A 232 0.47 10.07 -12.16
N HIS A 233 0.34 9.00 -11.36
CA HIS A 233 1.24 8.74 -10.22
C HIS A 233 1.98 7.40 -10.26
N GLY A 234 1.92 6.68 -11.38
CA GLY A 234 2.59 5.37 -11.52
C GLY A 234 2.07 4.31 -10.53
N MET A 235 0.91 4.54 -9.90
CA MET A 235 0.34 3.70 -8.85
C MET A 235 -0.83 2.85 -9.35
N ILE A 236 -0.78 1.57 -8.99
CA ILE A 236 -1.83 0.59 -9.25
C ILE A 236 -2.32 0.02 -7.92
N GLY A 237 -3.63 0.00 -7.75
CA GLY A 237 -4.31 -0.83 -6.77
C GLY A 237 -4.63 -2.20 -7.37
N LEU A 238 -4.34 -3.27 -6.63
CA LEU A 238 -4.70 -4.64 -7.03
C LEU A 238 -5.33 -5.36 -5.84
N LEU A 239 -6.66 -5.53 -5.89
CA LEU A 239 -7.36 -6.43 -4.98
C LEU A 239 -7.29 -7.86 -5.53
N GLN A 240 -6.80 -8.79 -4.72
CA GLN A 240 -6.89 -10.23 -4.96
C GLN A 240 -7.76 -10.84 -3.86
N VAL A 241 -8.82 -11.55 -4.23
CA VAL A 241 -9.67 -12.30 -3.29
C VAL A 241 -9.72 -13.76 -3.69
N GLY A 242 -9.79 -14.65 -2.69
CA GLY A 242 -9.84 -16.09 -2.92
C GLY A 242 -10.79 -16.82 -1.98
N ASN A 243 -11.20 -18.00 -2.39
CA ASN A 243 -11.90 -18.97 -1.56
C ASN A 243 -11.42 -20.40 -1.87
N ASP A 244 -11.81 -21.32 -1.00
CA ASP A 244 -11.51 -22.75 -1.02
C ASP A 244 -12.68 -23.61 -1.52
N ILE A 245 -13.75 -22.98 -2.02
CA ILE A 245 -14.93 -23.66 -2.57
C ILE A 245 -14.52 -24.44 -3.83
N GLY A 246 -14.81 -25.73 -3.91
CA GLY A 246 -14.35 -26.57 -5.02
C GLY A 246 -14.85 -26.13 -6.40
N GLY A 247 -13.94 -26.04 -7.37
CA GLY A 247 -14.25 -25.93 -8.79
C GLY A 247 -14.99 -24.65 -9.21
N ILE A 248 -15.82 -24.77 -10.25
CA ILE A 248 -16.47 -23.63 -10.92
C ILE A 248 -17.43 -22.84 -10.00
N ASP A 249 -17.95 -23.45 -8.94
CA ASP A 249 -18.89 -22.79 -8.04
C ASP A 249 -18.21 -21.70 -7.22
N GLY A 250 -16.95 -21.91 -6.82
CA GLY A 250 -16.15 -20.89 -6.15
C GLY A 250 -15.85 -19.69 -7.06
N GLU A 251 -15.48 -19.93 -8.32
CA GLU A 251 -15.31 -18.85 -9.31
C GLU A 251 -16.62 -18.10 -9.59
N ARG A 252 -17.74 -18.83 -9.73
CA ARG A 252 -19.07 -18.22 -9.95
C ARG A 252 -19.49 -17.33 -8.79
N LEU A 253 -19.25 -17.76 -7.56
CA LEU A 253 -19.53 -16.97 -6.37
C LEU A 253 -18.76 -15.64 -6.40
N LEU A 254 -17.43 -15.71 -6.59
CA LEU A 254 -16.60 -14.50 -6.68
C LEU A 254 -17.03 -13.59 -7.83
N TRP A 255 -17.30 -14.17 -9.00
CA TRP A 255 -17.74 -13.42 -10.18
C TRP A 255 -19.10 -12.75 -9.99
N GLY A 256 -20.01 -13.38 -9.26
CA GLY A 256 -21.30 -12.82 -8.86
C GLY A 256 -21.15 -11.49 -8.13
N HIS A 257 -20.11 -11.36 -7.31
CA HIS A 257 -19.81 -10.16 -6.53
C HIS A 257 -18.75 -9.23 -7.16
N ARG A 258 -18.32 -9.46 -8.41
CA ARG A 258 -17.25 -8.68 -9.08
C ARG A 258 -17.41 -7.16 -9.05
N ARG A 259 -18.65 -6.65 -9.03
CA ARG A 259 -18.92 -5.20 -8.96
C ARG A 259 -18.56 -4.64 -7.58
N HIS A 260 -18.88 -5.38 -6.51
CA HIS A 260 -18.49 -5.02 -5.15
C HIS A 260 -16.98 -5.11 -4.97
N PHE A 261 -16.32 -6.15 -5.50
CA PHE A 261 -14.86 -6.23 -5.44
C PHE A 261 -14.17 -5.10 -6.22
N ARG A 262 -14.72 -4.68 -7.36
CA ARG A 262 -14.23 -3.51 -8.08
C ARG A 262 -14.41 -2.21 -7.29
N ALA A 263 -15.58 -2.01 -6.69
CA ALA A 263 -15.86 -0.84 -5.85
C ALA A 263 -14.93 -0.81 -4.63
N LEU A 264 -14.82 -1.93 -3.91
CA LEU A 264 -13.89 -2.12 -2.80
C LEU A 264 -12.45 -1.80 -3.19
N SER A 265 -12.00 -2.28 -4.36
CA SER A 265 -10.65 -1.97 -4.83
C SER A 265 -10.45 -0.49 -5.14
N SER A 266 -11.50 0.22 -5.56
CA SER A 266 -11.40 1.65 -5.88
C SER A 266 -11.32 2.46 -4.59
N GLU A 267 -12.23 2.20 -3.64
CA GLU A 267 -12.22 2.82 -2.32
C GLU A 267 -10.90 2.61 -1.56
N LEU A 268 -10.27 1.43 -1.70
CA LEU A 268 -8.97 1.17 -1.07
C LEU A 268 -7.83 1.99 -1.69
N LEU A 269 -7.85 2.21 -3.01
CA LEU A 269 -6.87 3.06 -3.68
C LEU A 269 -7.07 4.53 -3.29
N ASP A 270 -8.32 4.98 -3.28
CA ASP A 270 -8.69 6.35 -2.97
C ASP A 270 -8.38 6.67 -1.50
N TRP A 271 -8.72 5.78 -0.57
CA TRP A 271 -8.37 5.92 0.84
C TRP A 271 -6.86 6.10 1.01
N TYR A 272 -6.04 5.23 0.43
CA TYR A 272 -4.59 5.32 0.58
C TYR A 272 -4.01 6.58 -0.04
N THR A 273 -4.45 6.94 -1.23
CA THR A 273 -4.01 8.16 -1.92
C THR A 273 -4.34 9.41 -1.11
N GLU A 274 -5.52 9.45 -0.50
CA GLU A 274 -5.92 10.55 0.37
C GLU A 274 -5.05 10.63 1.64
N GLN A 275 -4.72 9.50 2.25
CA GLN A 275 -3.81 9.48 3.39
C GLN A 275 -2.39 9.94 3.02
N VAL A 276 -1.89 9.45 1.88
CA VAL A 276 -0.61 9.86 1.29
C VAL A 276 -0.55 11.38 1.11
N ARG A 277 -1.60 11.94 0.51
CA ARG A 277 -1.73 13.38 0.27
C ARG A 277 -1.79 14.16 1.58
N ARG A 278 -2.58 13.73 2.56
CA ARG A 278 -2.68 14.37 3.89
C ARG A 278 -1.34 14.40 4.61
N GLN A 279 -0.62 13.28 4.60
CA GLN A 279 0.71 13.17 5.21
C GLN A 279 1.69 14.13 4.53
N ALA A 280 1.71 14.17 3.20
CA ALA A 280 2.58 15.04 2.44
C ALA A 280 2.28 16.54 2.65
N VAL A 281 0.99 16.93 2.79
CA VAL A 281 0.61 18.30 3.16
C VAL A 281 1.18 18.69 4.52
N SER A 282 1.07 17.79 5.51
CA SER A 282 1.59 17.99 6.86
C SER A 282 3.12 18.10 6.90
N GLU A 283 3.81 17.26 6.11
CA GLU A 283 5.26 17.16 6.10
C GLU A 283 5.93 18.30 5.34
N PHE A 284 5.49 18.59 4.12
CA PHE A 284 6.15 19.60 3.29
C PHE A 284 5.73 21.03 3.65
N GLN A 285 4.57 21.21 4.30
CA GLN A 285 4.05 22.51 4.71
C GLN A 285 4.08 23.54 3.57
N LEU A 286 3.73 23.10 2.36
CA LEU A 286 3.63 23.97 1.19
C LEU A 286 2.50 24.97 1.42
N THR A 287 2.76 26.23 1.14
CA THR A 287 1.71 27.24 1.11
C THR A 287 0.82 27.04 -0.12
N GLU A 288 -0.39 27.58 -0.08
CA GLU A 288 -1.29 27.57 -1.25
C GLU A 288 -0.63 28.22 -2.48
N SER A 289 0.13 29.30 -2.25
CA SER A 289 0.93 29.97 -3.28
C SER A 289 1.99 29.05 -3.88
N GLU A 290 2.79 28.37 -3.05
CA GLU A 290 3.81 27.41 -3.52
C GLU A 290 3.20 26.22 -4.26
N THR A 291 2.04 25.73 -3.81
CA THR A 291 1.27 24.68 -4.51
C THR A 291 0.78 25.19 -5.87
N GLY A 292 0.28 26.43 -5.92
CA GLY A 292 -0.10 27.09 -7.17
C GLY A 292 1.07 27.22 -8.15
N VAL A 293 2.28 27.53 -7.67
CA VAL A 293 3.50 27.56 -8.49
C VAL A 293 3.79 26.19 -9.10
N LEU A 294 3.74 25.13 -8.29
CA LEU A 294 4.00 23.77 -8.74
C LEU A 294 2.97 23.29 -9.78
N ARG A 295 1.68 23.62 -9.59
CA ARG A 295 0.63 23.36 -10.59
C ARG A 295 0.88 24.09 -11.89
N THR A 296 1.19 25.40 -11.83
CA THR A 296 1.53 26.19 -13.02
C THR A 296 2.71 25.59 -13.78
N LEU A 297 3.73 25.09 -13.08
CA LEU A 297 4.87 24.41 -13.73
C LEU A 297 4.50 23.05 -14.33
N ARG A 298 3.68 22.24 -13.64
CA ARG A 298 3.17 20.96 -14.16
C ARG A 298 2.43 21.16 -15.48
N ASP A 299 1.64 22.22 -15.57
CA ASP A 299 0.82 22.54 -16.74
C ASP A 299 1.62 23.24 -17.86
N GLY A 300 2.96 23.25 -17.77
CA GLY A 300 3.86 23.81 -18.80
C GLY A 300 4.16 25.31 -18.66
N GLY A 301 3.74 25.92 -17.56
CA GLY A 301 4.01 27.32 -17.24
C GLY A 301 5.50 27.61 -17.01
N GLN A 302 5.88 28.88 -17.13
CA GLN A 302 7.25 29.34 -16.99
C GLN A 302 7.36 30.38 -15.86
N ALA A 303 8.59 30.72 -15.47
CA ALA A 303 8.87 31.69 -14.41
C ALA A 303 8.17 33.05 -14.63
N LYS A 304 7.92 33.46 -15.89
CA LYS A 304 7.14 34.65 -16.21
C LYS A 304 5.68 34.53 -15.75
N HIS A 305 5.00 33.44 -16.08
CA HIS A 305 3.61 33.19 -15.66
C HIS A 305 3.49 33.17 -14.12
N ILE A 306 4.49 32.61 -13.44
CA ILE A 306 4.54 32.55 -11.98
C ILE A 306 4.78 33.94 -11.37
N ALA A 307 5.68 34.73 -11.97
CA ALA A 307 5.94 36.11 -11.55
C ALA A 307 4.67 36.95 -11.64
N ASP A 308 3.93 36.83 -12.74
CA ASP A 308 2.65 37.50 -12.96
C ASP A 308 1.58 37.02 -11.94
N GLN A 309 1.45 35.69 -11.75
CA GLN A 309 0.51 35.09 -10.79
C GLN A 309 0.75 35.57 -9.36
N LEU A 310 2.01 35.71 -8.95
CA LEU A 310 2.38 36.11 -7.60
C LEU A 310 2.57 37.62 -7.44
N SER A 311 2.42 38.41 -8.52
CA SER A 311 2.72 39.84 -8.55
C SER A 311 4.14 40.18 -8.04
N VAL A 312 5.14 39.38 -8.45
CA VAL A 312 6.55 39.56 -8.11
C VAL A 312 7.42 39.65 -9.37
N SER A 313 8.69 40.02 -9.22
CA SER A 313 9.63 39.97 -10.34
C SER A 313 10.05 38.53 -10.68
N ILE A 314 10.38 38.25 -11.94
CA ILE A 314 10.99 36.97 -12.37
C ILE A 314 12.26 36.69 -11.56
N HIS A 315 13.02 37.72 -11.19
CA HIS A 315 14.21 37.58 -10.36
C HIS A 315 13.86 37.00 -8.97
N THR A 316 12.77 37.48 -8.35
CA THR A 316 12.25 36.97 -7.07
C THR A 316 11.86 35.50 -7.17
N VAL A 317 11.25 35.08 -8.29
CA VAL A 317 10.89 33.68 -8.54
C VAL A 317 12.13 32.77 -8.45
N TYR A 318 13.20 33.11 -9.17
CA TYR A 318 14.43 32.31 -9.17
C TYR A 318 15.23 32.39 -7.86
N LYS A 319 15.20 33.53 -7.17
CA LYS A 319 16.04 33.76 -5.98
C LYS A 319 15.38 33.34 -4.66
N SER A 320 14.05 33.29 -4.59
CA SER A 320 13.34 33.05 -3.33
C SER A 320 12.28 31.95 -3.47
N VAL A 321 11.41 32.03 -4.46
CA VAL A 321 10.27 31.11 -4.60
C VAL A 321 10.74 29.68 -4.89
N PHE A 322 11.51 29.47 -5.96
CA PHE A 322 12.01 28.12 -6.30
C PHE A 322 12.92 27.53 -5.21
N PRO A 323 13.88 28.27 -4.62
CA PRO A 323 14.67 27.75 -3.51
C PRO A 323 13.84 27.37 -2.28
N SER A 324 12.79 28.13 -1.94
CA SER A 324 11.88 27.78 -0.83
C SER A 324 11.19 26.44 -1.08
N ILE A 325 10.58 26.29 -2.25
CA ILE A 325 9.88 25.06 -2.67
C ILE A 325 10.83 23.87 -2.68
N ASN A 326 11.99 24.01 -3.32
CA ASN A 326 13.01 22.96 -3.40
C ASN A 326 13.47 22.54 -2.01
N LYS A 327 13.67 23.49 -1.09
CA LYS A 327 14.05 23.19 0.29
C LYS A 327 12.97 22.40 1.03
N LYS A 328 11.69 22.78 0.89
CA LYS A 328 10.56 22.10 1.53
C LYS A 328 10.38 20.66 1.03
N LEU A 329 10.55 20.45 -0.28
CA LEU A 329 10.41 19.14 -0.91
C LEU A 329 11.71 18.32 -0.96
N GLY A 330 12.81 18.85 -0.43
CA GLY A 330 14.13 18.19 -0.49
C GLY A 330 14.69 18.01 -1.91
N ALA A 331 14.16 18.76 -2.90
CA ALA A 331 14.53 18.66 -4.30
C ALA A 331 15.79 19.46 -4.62
N GLY A 332 16.62 18.96 -5.54
CA GLY A 332 17.76 19.70 -6.09
C GLY A 332 17.34 20.74 -7.12
N ARG A 333 16.22 20.53 -7.82
CA ARG A 333 15.69 21.42 -8.87
C ARG A 333 14.17 21.53 -8.81
N ILE A 334 13.64 22.63 -9.36
CA ILE A 334 12.20 22.86 -9.36
C ILE A 334 11.42 21.82 -10.19
N THR A 335 12.02 21.29 -11.26
CA THR A 335 11.41 20.20 -12.03
C THR A 335 11.28 18.92 -11.22
N GLU A 336 12.28 18.61 -10.39
CA GLU A 336 12.23 17.49 -9.45
C GLU A 336 11.20 17.74 -8.35
N ALA A 337 11.10 18.96 -7.82
CA ALA A 337 10.05 19.35 -6.87
C ALA A 337 8.64 19.15 -7.45
N VAL A 338 8.42 19.46 -8.73
CA VAL A 338 7.16 19.17 -9.43
C VAL A 338 6.88 17.66 -9.51
N GLN A 339 7.90 16.84 -9.80
CA GLN A 339 7.73 15.38 -9.82
C GLN A 339 7.43 14.80 -8.44
N ILE A 340 8.13 15.28 -7.40
CA ILE A 340 7.90 14.88 -6.00
C ILE A 340 6.48 15.26 -5.59
N ALA A 341 6.09 16.54 -5.73
CA ALA A 341 4.75 16.98 -5.35
C ALA A 341 3.65 16.30 -6.17
N GLY A 342 3.93 16.04 -7.45
CA GLY A 342 3.13 15.18 -8.31
C GLY A 342 2.90 13.82 -7.65
N GLY A 343 3.95 13.04 -7.42
CA GLY A 343 3.84 11.67 -6.88
C GLY A 343 3.14 11.51 -5.52
N TYR A 344 2.92 12.60 -4.75
CA TYR A 344 2.11 12.60 -3.53
C TYR A 344 0.66 13.09 -3.72
N GLY A 345 0.21 13.32 -4.97
CA GLY A 345 -1.12 13.84 -5.27
C GLY A 345 -1.35 15.28 -4.82
N LEU A 346 -0.29 16.06 -4.58
CA LEU A 346 -0.42 17.45 -4.07
C LEU A 346 -0.84 18.45 -5.15
N LEU A 347 -0.75 18.06 -6.42
CA LEU A 347 -1.00 18.93 -7.55
C LEU A 347 -2.38 18.74 -8.16
N ASP A 348 -3.11 17.70 -7.77
CA ASP A 348 -4.41 17.34 -8.32
C ASP A 348 -5.52 18.34 -7.92
#